data_AF-A0A2T0Q6Y8-F1
#
_entry.id   AF-A0A2T0Q6Y8-F1
#
_cell.length_a   1.000
_cell.length_b   1.000
_cell.length_c   1.000
_cell.angle_alpha   90.00
_cell.angle_beta   90.00
_cell.angle_gamma   90.00
#
_symmetry.space_group_name_H-M   'P 1'
#
loop_
_entity.id
_entity.type
_entity.pdbx_description
1 polymer ?
#
loop_
_entity_poly.entity_id
_entity_poly.type
_entity_poly.pdbx_seq_one_letter_code
_entity_poly.pdbx_strand_id
1 'polypeptide(L)'
;MTATRGPSPERPRMEPLYLVLAGGAVSLISSVTVTWLQGRAARRGETRQAIRDCIRQLTSIFISEREKALAPAPAAAPPGASGLAEAEMLCTMIADRRTRERVRDVIRLLRASGMPELQELSGVRAPRARRALCTHALDVLGAHYRGERIPAPTETVKKLMEVEDEALQAVYSDALHDRDADEAEEPAEPETTAARRPRAASAPADAATETATAEKGGAEKSAAKPASGGTGRGGRSAR
;
A
#
# COMPACT_ATOMS: atom_id res chain seq x y z
N MET A 1 66.93 60.35 -57.04
CA MET A 1 65.50 60.06 -56.82
C MET A 1 65.40 58.74 -56.08
N THR A 2 65.35 58.80 -54.75
CA THR A 2 65.27 57.64 -53.87
C THR A 2 63.90 57.65 -53.19
N ALA A 3 63.01 56.76 -53.63
CA ALA A 3 61.70 56.58 -53.04
C ALA A 3 61.83 55.84 -51.70
N THR A 4 61.64 56.55 -50.60
CA THR A 4 61.55 55.97 -49.26
C THR A 4 60.19 55.29 -49.10
N ARG A 5 60.23 53.96 -49.04
CA ARG A 5 59.08 53.09 -48.78
C ARG A 5 58.62 53.30 -47.34
N GLY A 6 57.45 53.91 -47.15
CA GLY A 6 56.86 54.13 -45.84
C GLY A 6 56.50 52.82 -45.12
N PRO A 7 56.54 52.79 -43.77
CA PRO A 7 56.27 51.57 -43.00
C PRO A 7 54.80 51.15 -43.12
N SER A 8 54.58 49.88 -43.47
CA SER A 8 53.24 49.28 -43.51
C SER A 8 52.62 49.26 -42.10
N PRO A 9 51.31 49.52 -41.98
CA PRO A 9 50.63 49.47 -40.68
C PRO A 9 50.63 48.02 -40.16
N GLU A 10 51.23 47.82 -38.99
CA GLU A 10 51.13 46.57 -38.24
C GLU A 10 49.65 46.30 -37.91
N ARG A 11 49.07 45.26 -38.51
CA ARG A 11 47.74 44.80 -38.10
C ARG A 11 47.81 44.28 -36.66
N PRO A 12 46.89 44.66 -35.79
CA PRO A 12 46.89 44.22 -34.41
C PRO A 12 46.78 42.69 -34.37
N ARG A 13 47.72 42.03 -33.69
CA ARG A 13 47.84 40.56 -33.52
C ARG A 13 46.71 39.94 -32.68
N MET A 14 45.59 40.62 -32.53
CA MET A 14 44.47 40.24 -31.65
C MET A 14 43.52 39.22 -32.31
N GLU A 15 43.45 39.18 -33.65
CA GLU A 15 42.61 38.20 -34.36
C GLU A 15 42.82 36.73 -33.97
N PRO A 16 44.05 36.20 -33.88
CA PRO A 16 44.26 34.81 -33.49
C PRO A 16 43.81 34.52 -32.04
N LEU A 17 43.92 35.50 -31.13
CA LEU A 17 43.52 35.32 -29.74
C LEU A 17 41.99 35.27 -29.59
N TYR A 18 41.25 36.09 -30.35
CA TYR A 18 39.79 36.03 -30.41
C TYR A 18 39.29 34.71 -31.01
N LEU A 19 39.96 34.19 -32.04
CA LEU A 19 39.64 32.87 -32.62
C LEU A 19 39.82 31.74 -31.60
N VAL A 20 40.91 31.75 -30.83
CA VAL A 20 41.15 30.78 -29.76
C VAL A 20 40.13 30.92 -28.64
N LEU A 21 39.79 32.15 -28.22
CA LEU A 21 38.79 32.40 -27.18
C LEU A 21 37.39 31.97 -27.63
N ALA A 22 37.01 32.28 -28.87
CA ALA A 22 35.74 31.87 -29.45
C ALA A 22 35.66 30.34 -29.59
N GLY A 23 36.72 29.70 -30.09
CA GLY A 23 36.80 28.24 -30.15
C GLY A 23 36.73 27.59 -28.76
N GLY A 24 37.41 28.17 -27.77
CA GLY A 24 37.36 27.74 -26.37
C GLY A 24 35.97 27.91 -25.75
N ALA A 25 35.31 29.04 -25.98
CA ALA A 25 33.95 29.30 -25.50
C ALA A 25 32.94 28.34 -26.12
N VAL A 26 33.02 28.09 -27.43
CA VAL A 26 32.15 27.13 -28.13
C VAL A 26 32.40 25.71 -27.61
N SER A 27 33.66 25.31 -27.43
CA SER A 27 34.01 24.01 -26.85
C SER A 27 33.46 23.85 -25.43
N LEU A 28 33.55 24.89 -24.60
CA LEU A 28 33.03 24.89 -23.24
C LEU A 28 31.51 24.78 -23.21
N ILE A 29 30.80 25.57 -24.01
CA ILE A 29 29.33 25.51 -24.12
C ILE A 29 28.90 24.13 -24.61
N SER A 30 29.59 23.56 -25.61
CA SER A 30 29.31 22.20 -26.09
C SER A 30 29.53 21.17 -24.98
N SER A 31 30.61 21.27 -24.19
CA SER A 31 30.88 20.35 -23.09
C SER A 31 29.83 20.44 -21.97
N VAL A 32 29.44 21.66 -21.57
CA VAL A 32 28.43 21.89 -20.55
C VAL A 32 27.06 21.38 -20.99
N THR A 33 26.66 21.64 -22.24
CA THR A 33 25.38 21.18 -22.78
C THR A 33 25.32 19.65 -22.86
N VAL A 34 26.39 18.99 -23.32
CA VAL A 34 26.48 17.52 -23.34
C VAL A 34 26.42 16.96 -21.92
N THR A 35 27.18 17.52 -20.98
CA THR A 35 27.20 17.07 -19.59
C THR A 35 25.83 17.26 -18.93
N TRP A 36 25.17 18.39 -19.18
CA TRP A 36 23.82 18.65 -18.67
C TRP A 36 22.80 17.68 -19.23
N LEU A 37 22.84 17.41 -20.55
CA LEU A 37 21.93 16.48 -21.20
C LEU A 37 22.16 15.03 -20.73
N GLN A 38 23.42 14.61 -20.59
CA GLN A 38 23.80 13.32 -20.03
C GLN A 38 23.35 13.20 -18.58
N GLY A 39 23.59 14.22 -17.75
CA GLY A 39 23.13 14.25 -16.36
C GLY A 39 21.60 14.17 -16.25
N ARG A 40 20.88 14.85 -17.15
CA ARG A 40 19.41 14.78 -17.21
C ARG A 40 18.92 13.39 -17.63
N ALA A 41 19.58 12.76 -18.60
CA ALA A 41 19.25 11.40 -19.04
C ALA A 41 19.56 10.36 -17.96
N ALA A 42 20.72 10.46 -17.31
CA ALA A 42 21.14 9.58 -16.22
C ALA A 42 20.15 9.60 -15.05
N ARG A 43 19.76 10.80 -14.57
CA ARG A 43 18.76 10.96 -13.50
C ARG A 43 17.41 10.31 -13.82
N ARG A 44 16.97 10.38 -15.09
CA ARG A 44 15.73 9.71 -15.53
C ARG A 44 15.87 8.19 -15.56
N GLY A 45 17.04 7.67 -15.91
CA GLY A 45 17.34 6.24 -15.87
C GLY A 45 17.37 5.70 -14.45
N GLU A 46 18.10 6.38 -13.57
CA GLU A 46 18.27 6.03 -12.15
C GLU A 46 16.93 6.00 -11.41
N THR A 47 16.07 7.00 -11.59
CA THR A 47 14.74 7.03 -10.97
C THR A 47 13.86 5.87 -11.42
N ARG A 48 13.86 5.55 -12.72
CA ARG A 48 13.12 4.38 -13.24
C ARG A 48 13.69 3.05 -12.76
N GLN A 49 15.00 2.97 -12.57
CA GLN A 49 15.65 1.78 -12.04
C GLN A 49 15.32 1.61 -10.55
N ALA A 50 15.46 2.67 -9.75
CA ALA A 50 15.12 2.69 -8.33
C ALA A 50 13.64 2.31 -8.08
N ILE A 51 12.71 2.80 -8.91
CA ILE A 51 11.29 2.41 -8.81
C ILE A 51 11.11 0.91 -9.10
N ARG A 52 11.77 0.37 -10.14
CA ARG A 52 11.68 -1.06 -10.47
C ARG A 52 12.27 -1.92 -9.36
N ASP A 53 13.38 -1.51 -8.78
CA ASP A 53 14.02 -2.23 -7.67
C ASP A 53 13.17 -2.15 -6.39
N CYS A 54 12.55 -1.00 -6.10
CA CYS A 54 11.55 -0.85 -5.04
C CYS A 54 10.35 -1.79 -5.23
N ILE A 55 9.77 -1.85 -6.44
CA ILE A 55 8.65 -2.76 -6.74
C ILE A 55 9.07 -4.23 -6.55
N ARG A 56 10.28 -4.61 -6.98
CA ARG A 56 10.82 -5.97 -6.77
C ARG A 56 10.97 -6.29 -5.28
N GLN A 57 11.50 -5.36 -4.49
CA GLN A 57 11.62 -5.51 -3.04
C GLN A 57 10.25 -5.67 -2.38
N LEU A 58 9.28 -4.79 -2.68
CA LEU A 58 7.90 -4.91 -2.19
C LEU A 58 7.28 -6.26 -2.56
N THR A 59 7.46 -6.68 -3.82
CA THR A 59 6.97 -7.98 -4.30
C THR A 59 7.57 -9.13 -3.47
N SER A 60 8.88 -9.10 -3.21
CA SER A 60 9.56 -10.11 -2.41
C SER A 60 9.06 -10.15 -0.95
N ILE A 61 8.80 -8.98 -0.36
CA ILE A 61 8.24 -8.87 0.99
C ILE A 61 6.84 -9.49 1.03
N PHE A 62 5.95 -9.13 0.10
CA PHE A 62 4.59 -9.69 0.05
C PHE A 62 4.56 -11.20 -0.23
N ILE A 63 5.51 -11.72 -1.02
CA ILE A 63 5.66 -13.17 -1.21
C ILE A 63 6.07 -13.81 0.13
N SER A 64 7.06 -13.25 0.84
CA SER A 64 7.51 -13.80 2.12
C SER A 64 6.41 -13.77 3.19
N GLU A 65 5.59 -12.71 3.24
CA GLU A 65 4.45 -12.61 4.15
C GLU A 65 3.35 -13.62 3.80
N ARG A 66 3.12 -13.86 2.51
CA ARG A 66 2.19 -14.90 2.05
C ARG A 66 2.68 -16.30 2.44
N GLU A 67 3.97 -16.57 2.34
CA GLU A 67 4.59 -17.85 2.72
C GLU A 67 4.56 -18.09 4.23
N LYS A 68 4.81 -17.06 5.04
CA LYS A 68 4.62 -17.13 6.51
C LYS A 68 3.19 -17.51 6.89
N ALA A 69 2.20 -17.07 6.12
CA ALA A 69 0.81 -17.46 6.33
C ALA A 69 0.49 -18.89 5.89
N LEU A 70 1.39 -19.57 5.16
CA LEU A 70 1.25 -20.96 4.71
C LEU A 70 1.96 -21.94 5.66
N ALA A 71 3.05 -21.52 6.31
CA ALA A 71 3.78 -22.33 7.26
C ALA A 71 2.97 -22.58 8.55
N PRO A 72 2.93 -23.82 9.07
CA PRO A 72 2.39 -24.08 10.41
C PRO A 72 3.24 -23.31 11.43
N ALA A 73 2.58 -22.54 12.29
CA ALA A 73 3.21 -21.59 13.21
C ALA A 73 4.43 -22.19 13.94
N PRO A 74 5.66 -21.70 13.69
CA PRO A 74 6.77 -22.01 14.59
C PRO A 74 6.49 -21.32 15.92
N ALA A 75 6.56 -22.08 17.02
CA ALA A 75 6.19 -21.70 18.38
C ALA A 75 6.97 -20.51 19.00
N ALA A 76 7.79 -19.78 18.23
CA ALA A 76 8.62 -18.70 18.74
C ALA A 76 9.13 -17.73 17.64
N ALA A 77 8.34 -17.43 16.60
CA ALA A 77 8.69 -16.31 15.73
C ALA A 77 8.03 -15.03 16.28
N PRO A 78 8.80 -13.97 16.64
CA PRO A 78 8.21 -12.71 17.06
C PRO A 78 7.30 -12.16 15.95
N PRO A 79 6.15 -11.57 16.29
CA PRO A 79 5.18 -11.11 15.32
C PRO A 79 5.76 -10.00 14.42
N GLY A 80 6.04 -10.32 13.16
CA GLY A 80 5.66 -9.50 12.00
C GLY A 80 6.24 -8.10 11.80
N ALA A 81 7.28 -7.66 12.51
CA ALA A 81 7.66 -6.24 12.49
C ALA A 81 8.69 -5.81 11.42
N SER A 82 9.69 -6.63 11.06
CA SER A 82 10.80 -6.12 10.23
C SER A 82 10.42 -5.87 8.77
N GLY A 83 9.85 -6.87 8.08
CA GLY A 83 9.54 -6.75 6.65
C GLY A 83 8.42 -5.76 6.33
N LEU A 84 7.39 -5.65 7.20
CA LEU A 84 6.29 -4.71 6.98
C LEU A 84 6.66 -3.25 7.27
N ALA A 85 7.67 -2.99 8.12
CA ALA A 85 8.21 -1.64 8.33
C ALA A 85 9.01 -1.17 7.10
N GLU A 86 9.84 -2.06 6.55
CA GLU A 86 10.54 -1.82 5.28
C GLU A 86 9.56 -1.60 4.13
N ALA A 87 8.47 -2.37 4.07
CA ALA A 87 7.44 -2.19 3.05
C ALA A 87 6.76 -0.81 3.10
N GLU A 88 6.52 -0.24 4.29
CA GLU A 88 5.96 1.11 4.39
C GLU A 88 6.92 2.16 3.86
N MET A 89 8.20 2.05 4.22
CA MET A 89 9.25 2.94 3.73
C MET A 89 9.33 2.87 2.20
N LEU A 90 9.33 1.67 1.62
CA LEU A 90 9.36 1.47 0.18
C LEU A 90 8.09 1.98 -0.52
N CYS A 91 6.93 1.84 0.11
CA CYS A 91 5.66 2.35 -0.43
C CYS A 91 5.70 3.88 -0.66
N THR A 92 6.40 4.64 0.18
CA THR A 92 6.55 6.10 0.00
C THR A 92 7.27 6.48 -1.30
N MET A 93 8.09 5.58 -1.85
CA MET A 93 8.83 5.78 -3.10
C MET A 93 7.95 5.58 -4.36
N ILE A 94 6.74 5.05 -4.21
CA ILE A 94 5.79 4.91 -5.32
C ILE A 94 5.22 6.30 -5.65
N ALA A 95 5.50 6.77 -6.87
CA ALA A 95 5.05 8.09 -7.33
C ALA A 95 3.52 8.16 -7.53
N ASP A 96 2.92 7.10 -8.09
CA ASP A 96 1.48 7.06 -8.33
C ASP A 96 0.71 7.02 -7.01
N ARG A 97 -0.11 8.06 -6.80
CA ARG A 97 -0.86 8.26 -5.56
C ARG A 97 -1.82 7.10 -5.27
N ARG A 98 -2.55 6.64 -6.29
CA ARG A 98 -3.57 5.60 -6.11
C ARG A 98 -2.94 4.27 -5.76
N THR A 99 -1.86 3.88 -6.45
CA THR A 99 -1.09 2.67 -6.13
C THR A 99 -0.49 2.76 -4.73
N ARG A 100 0.11 3.90 -4.38
CA ARG A 100 0.70 4.14 -3.06
C ARG A 100 -0.32 4.01 -1.93
N GLU A 101 -1.46 4.69 -2.04
CA GLU A 101 -2.56 4.57 -1.07
C GLU A 101 -3.00 3.11 -0.96
N ARG A 102 -3.15 2.41 -2.10
CA ARG A 102 -3.63 1.04 -2.06
C ARG A 102 -2.68 0.04 -1.42
N VAL A 103 -1.39 0.18 -1.69
CA VAL A 103 -0.35 -0.64 -1.05
C VAL A 103 -0.25 -0.31 0.44
N ARG A 104 -0.41 0.96 0.82
CA ARG A 104 -0.42 1.39 2.23
C ARG A 104 -1.59 0.77 3.00
N ASP A 105 -2.80 0.79 2.43
CA ASP A 105 -3.97 0.15 3.05
C ASP A 105 -3.72 -1.34 3.30
N VAL A 106 -3.13 -2.04 2.33
CA VAL A 106 -2.83 -3.47 2.47
C VAL A 106 -1.77 -3.71 3.55
N ILE A 107 -0.71 -2.90 3.63
CA ILE A 107 0.31 -3.03 4.68
C ILE A 107 -0.31 -2.81 6.07
N ARG A 108 -1.18 -1.81 6.19
CA ARG A 108 -1.92 -1.51 7.41
C ARG A 108 -2.78 -2.70 7.85
N LEU A 109 -3.60 -3.23 6.93
CA LEU A 109 -4.41 -4.44 7.16
C LEU A 109 -3.57 -5.67 7.47
N LEU A 110 -2.39 -5.84 6.86
CA LEU A 110 -1.51 -6.97 7.16
C LEU A 110 -0.99 -6.93 8.60
N ARG A 111 -0.75 -5.73 9.15
CA ARG A 111 -0.43 -5.57 10.58
C ARG A 111 -1.64 -5.88 11.46
N ALA A 112 -2.79 -5.33 11.11
CA ALA A 112 -4.03 -5.53 11.85
C ALA A 112 -4.53 -6.99 11.80
N SER A 113 -4.21 -7.75 10.74
CA SER A 113 -4.64 -9.15 10.57
C SER A 113 -4.10 -10.14 11.61
N GLY A 114 -3.14 -9.72 12.44
CA GLY A 114 -2.67 -10.51 13.59
C GLY A 114 -3.52 -10.34 14.86
N MET A 115 -4.47 -9.40 14.85
CA MET A 115 -5.32 -9.08 15.99
C MET A 115 -6.54 -10.02 16.04
N PRO A 116 -6.84 -10.66 17.18
CA PRO A 116 -7.97 -11.57 17.30
C PRO A 116 -9.32 -10.88 17.09
N GLU A 117 -9.44 -9.61 17.47
CA GLU A 117 -10.67 -8.81 17.35
C GLU A 117 -11.11 -8.68 15.89
N LEU A 118 -10.15 -8.51 14.97
CA LEU A 118 -10.41 -8.39 13.54
C LEU A 118 -10.88 -9.73 12.95
N GLN A 119 -10.37 -10.85 13.45
CA GLN A 119 -10.82 -12.17 13.03
C GLN A 119 -12.26 -12.47 13.49
N GLU A 120 -12.65 -12.02 14.69
CA GLU A 120 -13.99 -12.20 15.23
C GLU A 120 -15.02 -11.38 14.44
N LEU A 121 -14.72 -10.11 14.17
CA LEU A 121 -15.62 -9.19 13.47
C LEU A 121 -15.71 -9.49 11.97
N SER A 122 -14.59 -9.83 11.32
CA SER A 122 -14.59 -10.13 9.87
C SER A 122 -15.03 -11.57 9.54
N GLY A 123 -14.98 -12.48 10.51
CA GLY A 123 -15.17 -13.92 10.30
C GLY A 123 -14.08 -14.59 9.45
N VAL A 124 -13.00 -13.88 9.11
CA VAL A 124 -11.91 -14.40 8.28
C VAL A 124 -10.72 -14.77 9.16
N ARG A 125 -10.30 -16.04 9.10
CA ARG A 125 -9.08 -16.47 9.81
C ARG A 125 -7.85 -15.68 9.37
N ALA A 126 -7.04 -15.23 10.33
CA ALA A 126 -5.79 -14.49 10.11
C ALA A 126 -4.91 -15.01 8.94
N PRO A 127 -4.57 -16.31 8.82
CA PRO A 127 -3.76 -16.81 7.70
C PRO A 127 -4.46 -16.67 6.34
N ARG A 128 -5.79 -16.78 6.29
CA ARG A 128 -6.57 -16.60 5.06
C ARG A 128 -6.65 -15.12 4.67
N ALA A 129 -6.83 -14.24 5.65
CA ALA A 129 -6.79 -12.79 5.45
C ALA A 129 -5.43 -12.35 4.89
N ARG A 130 -4.32 -12.77 5.53
CA ARG A 130 -2.95 -12.47 5.07
C ARG A 130 -2.71 -12.91 3.63
N ARG A 131 -3.13 -14.12 3.26
CA ARG A 131 -3.01 -14.60 1.86
C ARG A 131 -3.80 -13.74 0.89
N ALA A 132 -5.05 -13.42 1.21
CA ALA A 132 -5.91 -12.59 0.35
C ALA A 132 -5.33 -11.18 0.17
N LEU A 133 -4.82 -10.58 1.24
CA LEU A 133 -4.17 -9.27 1.26
C LEU A 133 -2.88 -9.28 0.43
N CYS A 134 -1.99 -10.26 0.65
CA CYS A 134 -0.74 -10.39 -0.12
C CYS A 134 -1.02 -10.63 -1.61
N THR A 135 -1.99 -11.48 -1.96
CA THR A 135 -2.38 -11.68 -3.37
C THR A 135 -2.88 -10.38 -3.99
N HIS A 136 -3.75 -9.64 -3.30
CA HIS A 136 -4.22 -8.36 -3.81
C HIS A 136 -3.09 -7.32 -3.97
N ALA A 137 -2.15 -7.25 -3.03
CA ALA A 137 -0.97 -6.39 -3.16
C ALA A 137 -0.13 -6.75 -4.39
N LEU A 138 0.10 -8.05 -4.64
CA LEU A 138 0.84 -8.51 -5.81
C LEU A 138 0.10 -8.17 -7.12
N ASP A 139 -1.23 -8.26 -7.15
CA ASP A 139 -2.03 -7.85 -8.31
C ASP A 139 -1.92 -6.33 -8.56
N VAL A 140 -1.98 -5.52 -7.49
CA VAL A 140 -1.83 -4.05 -7.57
C VAL A 140 -0.44 -3.66 -8.07
N LEU A 141 0.62 -4.25 -7.51
CA LEU A 141 1.99 -4.00 -7.95
C LEU A 141 2.23 -4.48 -9.37
N GLY A 142 1.68 -5.64 -9.73
CA GLY A 142 1.76 -6.19 -11.08
C GLY A 142 1.04 -5.34 -12.12
N ALA A 143 -0.13 -4.78 -11.78
CA ALA A 143 -0.86 -3.83 -12.64
C ALA A 143 -0.08 -2.51 -12.78
N HIS A 144 0.44 -1.98 -11.67
CA HIS A 144 1.26 -0.76 -11.68
C HIS A 144 2.52 -0.93 -12.55
N TYR A 145 3.22 -2.06 -12.43
CA TYR A 145 4.41 -2.36 -13.23
C TYR A 145 4.11 -2.44 -14.74
N ARG A 146 2.92 -2.96 -15.10
CA ARG A 146 2.45 -3.06 -16.49
C ARG A 146 1.83 -1.77 -17.03
N GLY A 147 1.64 -0.75 -16.19
CA GLY A 147 0.90 0.46 -16.56
C GLY A 147 -0.59 0.22 -16.80
N GLU A 148 -1.14 -0.86 -16.24
CA GLU A 148 -2.55 -1.22 -16.32
C GLU A 148 -3.38 -0.51 -15.24
N ARG A 149 -4.71 -0.57 -15.35
CA ARG A 149 -5.62 -0.06 -14.32
C ARG A 149 -5.44 -0.86 -13.03
N ILE A 150 -5.37 -0.15 -11.90
CA ILE A 150 -5.31 -0.76 -10.57
C ILE A 150 -6.54 -1.67 -10.36
N PRO A 151 -6.35 -2.94 -9.98
CA PRO A 151 -7.44 -3.88 -9.77
C PRO A 151 -8.31 -3.43 -8.59
N ALA A 152 -9.62 -3.67 -8.70
CA ALA A 152 -10.52 -3.45 -7.58
C ALA A 152 -10.20 -4.43 -6.43
N PRO A 153 -10.44 -4.03 -5.17
CA PRO A 153 -10.32 -4.98 -4.06
C PRO A 153 -11.27 -6.15 -4.21
N THR A 154 -10.77 -7.32 -3.82
CA THR A 154 -11.58 -8.52 -3.67
C THR A 154 -12.57 -8.33 -2.51
N GLU A 155 -13.70 -9.05 -2.54
CA GLU A 155 -14.74 -8.93 -1.51
C GLU A 155 -14.19 -9.17 -0.10
N THR A 156 -13.28 -10.14 0.05
CA THR A 156 -12.60 -10.41 1.32
C THR A 156 -11.83 -9.19 1.81
N VAL A 157 -11.09 -8.51 0.92
CA VAL A 157 -10.31 -7.31 1.28
C VAL A 157 -11.23 -6.13 1.60
N LYS A 158 -12.35 -5.98 0.87
CA LYS A 158 -13.36 -4.95 1.17
C LYS A 158 -13.92 -5.09 2.58
N LYS A 159 -14.35 -6.31 2.94
CA LYS A 159 -14.88 -6.58 4.28
C LYS A 159 -13.86 -6.31 5.38
N LEU A 160 -12.60 -6.69 5.16
CA LEU A 160 -11.53 -6.41 6.12
C LEU A 160 -11.28 -4.91 6.28
N MET A 161 -11.35 -4.13 5.19
CA MET A 161 -11.27 -2.67 5.25
C MET A 161 -12.46 -2.05 5.97
N GLU A 162 -13.68 -2.48 5.65
CA GLU A 162 -14.90 -1.97 6.30
C GLU A 162 -14.86 -2.17 7.81
N VAL A 163 -14.45 -3.36 8.27
CA VAL A 163 -14.28 -3.66 9.71
C VAL A 163 -13.16 -2.83 10.33
N GLU A 164 -12.04 -2.63 9.62
CA GLU A 164 -10.95 -1.78 10.13
C GLU A 164 -11.39 -0.32 10.24
N ASP A 165 -12.05 0.22 9.21
CA ASP A 165 -12.56 1.59 9.18
C ASP A 165 -13.61 1.81 10.28
N GLU A 166 -14.48 0.84 10.54
CA GLU A 166 -15.41 0.86 11.68
C GLU A 166 -14.69 0.84 13.02
N ALA A 167 -13.67 -0.01 13.19
CA ALA A 167 -12.87 -0.07 14.42
C ALA A 167 -12.12 1.25 14.68
N LEU A 168 -11.60 1.88 13.63
CA LEU A 168 -10.93 3.18 13.73
C LEU A 168 -11.92 4.30 14.02
N GLN A 169 -13.10 4.26 13.39
CA GLN A 169 -14.15 5.23 13.62
C GLN A 169 -14.67 5.13 15.06
N ALA A 170 -14.83 3.92 15.59
CA ALA A 170 -15.21 3.69 16.99
C ALA A 170 -14.18 4.30 17.95
N VAL A 171 -12.88 4.00 17.78
CA VAL A 171 -11.80 4.56 18.61
C VAL A 171 -11.72 6.08 18.49
N TYR A 172 -11.89 6.63 17.29
CA TYR A 172 -11.84 8.07 17.08
C TYR A 172 -13.07 8.77 17.68
N SER A 173 -14.25 8.16 17.60
CA SER A 173 -15.45 8.67 18.25
C SER A 173 -15.37 8.60 19.77
N ASP A 174 -14.81 7.52 20.33
CA ASP A 174 -14.63 7.35 21.76
C ASP A 174 -13.65 8.40 22.32
N ALA A 175 -12.53 8.64 21.62
CA ALA A 175 -11.56 9.68 21.96
C ALA A 175 -12.10 11.13 21.86
N LEU A 176 -13.23 11.34 21.18
CA LEU A 176 -13.93 12.63 21.15
C LEU A 176 -14.97 12.74 22.27
N HIS A 177 -15.63 11.64 22.66
CA HIS A 177 -16.59 11.63 23.78
C HIS A 177 -15.89 11.64 25.15
N ASP A 178 -14.67 11.10 25.25
CA ASP A 178 -13.86 11.11 26.47
C ASP A 178 -13.25 12.50 26.77
N ARG A 179 -13.21 13.40 25.78
CA ARG A 179 -12.77 14.80 25.97
C ARG A 179 -13.89 15.75 26.40
N ASP A 180 -15.15 15.37 26.17
CA ASP A 180 -16.32 16.14 26.61
C ASP A 180 -16.86 15.65 27.97
N ALA A 181 -16.31 14.54 28.51
CA ALA A 181 -16.63 14.01 29.83
C ALA A 181 -15.72 14.54 30.96
N ASP A 182 -14.64 15.27 30.64
CA ASP A 182 -13.63 15.75 31.61
C ASP A 182 -13.78 17.26 31.93
N GLU A 183 -14.91 17.88 31.56
CA GLU A 183 -15.32 19.23 31.99
C GLU A 183 -16.66 19.19 32.77
N ALA A 184 -16.80 18.25 33.71
CA ALA A 184 -17.75 18.38 34.82
C ALA A 184 -17.32 17.54 36.03
N GLU A 185 -17.07 18.22 37.14
CA GLU A 185 -16.81 17.73 38.51
C GLU A 185 -15.36 17.39 38.90
N GLU A 186 -14.68 18.41 39.39
CA GLU A 186 -13.65 18.32 40.45
C GLU A 186 -14.26 18.96 41.75
N PRO A 187 -13.74 18.74 42.96
CA PRO A 187 -13.53 17.49 43.71
C PRO A 187 -14.01 17.58 45.18
N ALA A 188 -14.17 16.44 45.86
CA ALA A 188 -13.97 16.34 47.31
C ALA A 188 -13.65 14.89 47.74
N GLU A 189 -12.39 14.63 48.07
CA GLU A 189 -11.95 13.45 48.83
C GLU A 189 -12.24 13.63 50.36
N PRO A 190 -11.82 12.75 51.32
CA PRO A 190 -11.10 11.46 51.22
C PRO A 190 -11.51 10.35 52.24
N GLU A 191 -10.83 9.20 52.12
CA GLU A 191 -10.59 8.11 53.11
C GLU A 191 -11.78 7.14 53.41
N THR A 192 -11.66 5.82 53.66
CA THR A 192 -10.62 4.97 54.26
C THR A 192 -10.87 3.48 53.87
N THR A 193 -9.77 2.71 53.86
CA THR A 193 -9.61 1.25 54.07
C THR A 193 -10.80 0.38 54.53
N ALA A 194 -11.00 -0.79 53.89
CA ALA A 194 -11.09 -2.10 54.59
C ALA A 194 -11.18 -3.30 53.63
N ALA A 195 -10.33 -4.30 53.87
CA ALA A 195 -10.38 -5.64 53.30
C ALA A 195 -11.66 -6.41 53.67
N ARG A 196 -12.11 -7.37 52.83
CA ARG A 196 -12.52 -8.76 53.21
C ARG A 196 -13.10 -9.55 52.00
N ARG A 197 -12.42 -10.63 51.59
CA ARG A 197 -12.96 -11.80 50.85
C ARG A 197 -13.49 -12.85 51.88
N PRO A 198 -14.05 -14.01 51.51
CA PRO A 198 -15.19 -14.39 50.64
C PRO A 198 -16.30 -15.13 51.43
N ARG A 199 -17.50 -15.36 50.87
CA ARG A 199 -18.23 -16.63 51.15
C ARG A 199 -19.34 -17.00 50.15
N ALA A 200 -19.43 -18.31 49.99
CA ALA A 200 -20.19 -19.15 49.09
C ALA A 200 -21.73 -19.03 49.11
N ALA A 201 -22.29 -19.31 47.93
CA ALA A 201 -23.35 -20.26 47.59
C ALA A 201 -24.61 -20.38 48.48
N SER A 202 -25.77 -20.17 47.85
CA SER A 202 -27.00 -20.97 48.02
C SER A 202 -27.95 -20.66 46.85
N ALA A 203 -28.21 -21.64 45.99
CA ALA A 203 -29.46 -21.78 45.23
C ALA A 203 -30.47 -22.57 46.11
N PRO A 204 -31.66 -23.06 45.66
CA PRO A 204 -32.45 -22.82 44.44
C PRO A 204 -33.98 -22.62 44.72
N ALA A 205 -34.79 -22.37 43.68
CA ALA A 205 -36.21 -22.77 43.53
C ALA A 205 -36.71 -22.26 42.15
N ASP A 206 -36.81 -23.12 41.14
CA ASP A 206 -38.02 -23.86 40.71
C ASP A 206 -39.17 -22.99 40.20
N ALA A 207 -39.42 -23.05 38.89
CA ALA A 207 -40.73 -23.40 38.30
C ALA A 207 -40.64 -23.45 36.76
N ALA A 208 -40.83 -24.65 36.23
CA ALA A 208 -41.07 -24.95 34.83
C ALA A 208 -42.37 -24.33 34.30
N THR A 209 -42.52 -24.20 32.98
CA THR A 209 -43.61 -24.84 32.20
C THR A 209 -43.33 -24.71 30.69
N GLU A 210 -43.48 -25.84 30.00
CA GLU A 210 -43.34 -26.07 28.57
C GLU A 210 -44.48 -25.43 27.74
N THR A 211 -44.25 -25.17 26.45
CA THR A 211 -45.15 -25.64 25.38
C THR A 211 -44.53 -25.43 24.00
N ALA A 212 -44.45 -26.52 23.24
CA ALA A 212 -44.09 -26.59 21.83
C ALA A 212 -45.35 -26.53 20.93
N THR A 213 -45.19 -26.09 19.68
CA THR A 213 -45.87 -26.53 18.41
C THR A 213 -45.51 -25.51 17.32
N ALA A 214 -44.75 -25.83 16.26
CA ALA A 214 -45.01 -26.69 15.08
C ALA A 214 -45.81 -26.01 13.94
N GLU A 215 -45.10 -25.80 12.82
CA GLU A 215 -45.45 -25.97 11.39
C GLU A 215 -46.52 -25.12 10.66
N LYS A 216 -46.07 -24.41 9.61
CA LYS A 216 -46.48 -24.48 8.17
C LYS A 216 -45.79 -23.32 7.43
N GLY A 217 -45.17 -23.45 6.26
CA GLY A 217 -45.33 -24.36 5.12
C GLY A 217 -45.58 -23.50 3.87
N GLY A 218 -44.75 -23.62 2.83
CA GLY A 218 -44.97 -22.96 1.54
C GLY A 218 -43.75 -22.94 0.61
N ALA A 219 -43.58 -24.01 -0.17
CA ALA A 219 -42.59 -24.16 -1.24
C ALA A 219 -43.26 -24.09 -2.63
N GLU A 220 -42.40 -23.97 -3.66
CA GLU A 220 -42.62 -24.13 -5.12
C GLU A 220 -43.23 -22.94 -5.87
N LYS A 221 -42.69 -22.44 -6.99
CA LYS A 221 -42.31 -23.04 -8.30
C LYS A 221 -41.46 -21.97 -9.05
N SER A 222 -40.61 -22.18 -10.04
CA SER A 222 -40.53 -23.18 -11.10
C SER A 222 -39.19 -23.04 -11.83
N ALA A 223 -38.62 -24.16 -12.26
CA ALA A 223 -37.50 -24.24 -13.20
C ALA A 223 -37.98 -24.43 -14.66
N ALA A 224 -36.99 -24.45 -15.58
CA ALA A 224 -36.99 -24.81 -17.02
C ALA A 224 -36.94 -23.58 -17.98
N LYS A 225 -36.10 -23.51 -19.03
CA LYS A 225 -35.33 -24.52 -19.79
C LYS A 225 -34.24 -23.83 -20.66
N PRO A 226 -33.14 -24.52 -21.05
CA PRO A 226 -32.11 -24.02 -21.97
C PRO A 226 -32.32 -24.45 -23.44
N ALA A 227 -31.73 -23.69 -24.38
CA ALA A 227 -31.40 -23.99 -25.79
C ALA A 227 -30.97 -22.65 -26.46
N SER A 228 -30.13 -22.51 -27.48
CA SER A 228 -29.32 -23.37 -28.35
C SER A 228 -28.67 -22.42 -29.40
N GLY A 229 -27.49 -22.77 -29.93
CA GLY A 229 -26.90 -22.20 -31.16
C GLY A 229 -25.74 -21.23 -30.91
N GLY A 230 -24.46 -21.50 -31.23
CA GLY A 230 -23.90 -22.44 -32.18
C GLY A 230 -23.61 -21.76 -33.51
N THR A 231 -22.44 -21.13 -33.68
CA THR A 231 -21.72 -21.07 -34.97
C THR A 231 -20.25 -20.71 -34.73
N GLY A 232 -19.34 -21.62 -35.06
CA GLY A 232 -17.92 -21.28 -35.26
C GLY A 232 -17.70 -20.79 -36.70
N ARG A 233 -16.74 -19.88 -36.92
CA ARG A 233 -16.02 -19.77 -38.20
C ARG A 233 -14.82 -18.82 -38.14
N GLY A 234 -13.67 -19.30 -38.65
CA GLY A 234 -12.57 -18.50 -39.23
C GLY A 234 -11.47 -18.14 -38.24
N GLY A 235 -10.20 -18.50 -38.41
CA GLY A 235 -9.47 -18.84 -39.61
C GLY A 235 -8.47 -17.73 -39.97
N ARG A 236 -7.18 -18.00 -39.71
CA ARG A 236 -6.03 -17.80 -40.62
C ARG A 236 -5.75 -16.40 -41.20
N SER A 237 -4.64 -15.78 -40.76
CA SER A 237 -3.61 -15.13 -41.61
C SER A 237 -2.43 -14.77 -40.67
N ALA A 238 -1.19 -15.24 -40.81
CA ALA A 238 -0.26 -15.27 -41.94
C ALA A 238 -0.04 -13.88 -42.56
N ARG A 239 0.95 -13.15 -42.03
CA ARG A 239 2.04 -12.55 -42.79
C ARG A 239 3.19 -12.21 -41.86
#